data_AF-A0A6N7W472-F1
#
_entry.id   AF-A0A6N7W472-F1
#
_cell.length_a   1.000
_cell.length_b   1.000
_cell.length_c   1.000
_cell.angle_alpha   90.00
_cell.angle_beta   90.00
_cell.angle_gamma   90.00
#
_symmetry.space_group_name_H-M   'P 1'
#
loop_
_entity.id
_entity.type
_entity.pdbx_description
1 polymer ?
#
loop_
_entity_poly.entity_id
_entity_poly.type
_entity_poly.pdbx_seq_one_letter_code
_entity_poly.pdbx_strand_id
1 'polypeptide(L)'
;MKQQYVHERSIRVTGVQKSDIRKYLPDARISRKGRVTRIDYPMQAYGAETVLNAVSQAFDIEDISIQAPDIDTVVSHIFSREKEAYAL
;
A
#
# COMPACT_ATOMS: atom_id res chain seq x y z
N MET A 1 13.79 -19.17 -4.09
CA MET A 1 13.07 -18.50 -2.98
C MET A 1 11.85 -17.81 -3.58
N LYS A 2 10.65 -18.33 -3.27
CA LYS A 2 9.41 -18.03 -4.01
C LYS A 2 8.57 -16.95 -3.31
N GLN A 3 8.09 -15.98 -4.10
CA GLN A 3 6.85 -15.22 -3.91
C GLN A 3 6.74 -14.32 -2.66
N GLN A 4 7.21 -13.07 -2.75
CA GLN A 4 6.83 -11.99 -1.81
C GLN A 4 6.19 -10.78 -2.49
N TYR A 5 5.84 -10.88 -3.77
CA TYR A 5 5.46 -9.71 -4.57
C TYR A 5 3.97 -9.81 -4.93
N VAL A 6 3.22 -8.72 -4.68
CA VAL A 6 1.76 -8.51 -4.89
C VAL A 6 0.82 -8.88 -3.71
N HIS A 7 1.10 -8.43 -2.49
CA HIS A 7 0.08 -8.42 -1.43
C HIS A 7 -0.02 -7.12 -0.63
N GLU A 8 0.72 -6.08 -0.98
CA GLU A 8 0.66 -4.79 -0.28
C GLU A 8 -0.17 -3.79 -1.09
N ARG A 9 -1.04 -3.05 -0.41
CA ARG A 9 -1.74 -1.89 -0.95
C ARG A 9 -1.19 -0.62 -0.33
N SER A 10 -1.24 0.46 -1.09
CA SER A 10 -0.80 1.77 -0.64
C SER A 10 -2.01 2.71 -0.54
N ILE A 11 -2.12 3.43 0.55
CA ILE A 11 -3.04 4.55 0.68
C ILE A 11 -2.26 5.81 1.00
N ARG A 12 -2.64 6.89 0.34
CA ARG A 12 -2.09 8.22 0.56
C ARG A 12 -3.17 9.07 1.21
N VAL A 13 -2.80 9.67 2.34
CA VAL A 13 -3.65 10.52 3.16
C VAL A 13 -3.02 11.90 3.20
N THR A 14 -3.76 12.91 2.79
CA THR A 14 -3.36 14.30 2.96
C THR A 14 -4.12 14.87 4.15
N GLY A 15 -3.39 15.36 5.16
CA GLY A 15 -4.02 15.83 6.38
C GLY A 15 -3.07 15.97 7.56
N VAL A 16 -3.64 16.23 8.73
CA VAL A 16 -2.90 16.33 10.00
C VAL A 16 -3.09 15.04 10.78
N GLN A 17 -1.99 14.37 11.10
CA GLN A 17 -2.03 13.20 11.97
C GLN A 17 -2.36 13.62 13.41
N LYS A 18 -3.49 13.13 13.92
CA LYS A 18 -3.98 13.37 15.29
C LYS A 18 -3.55 12.26 16.26
N SER A 19 -3.42 11.03 15.77
CA SER A 19 -3.03 9.86 16.55
C SER A 19 -2.07 8.97 15.78
N ASP A 20 -1.27 8.16 16.49
CA ASP A 20 -0.38 7.20 15.85
C ASP A 20 -1.20 6.09 15.18
N ILE A 21 -1.15 6.01 13.84
CA ILE A 21 -1.90 5.01 13.09
C ILE A 21 -1.36 3.59 13.29
N ARG A 22 -0.12 3.43 13.78
CA ARG A 22 0.42 2.11 14.16
C ARG A 22 -0.38 1.42 15.26
N LYS A 23 -1.17 2.17 16.03
CA LYS A 23 -2.10 1.59 17.02
C LYS A 23 -3.22 0.77 16.37
N TYR A 24 -3.58 1.12 15.14
CA TYR A 24 -4.65 0.46 14.39
C TYR A 24 -4.11 -0.46 13.30
N LEU A 25 -2.96 -0.11 12.73
CA LEU A 25 -2.27 -0.85 11.67
C LEU A 25 -0.81 -1.12 12.08
N PRO A 26 -0.55 -2.03 13.04
CA PRO A 26 0.79 -2.28 13.56
C PRO A 26 1.79 -2.80 12.51
N ASP A 27 1.31 -3.56 11.52
CA ASP A 27 2.16 -4.11 10.45
C ASP A 27 2.27 -3.18 9.23
N ALA A 28 1.68 -1.98 9.28
CA ALA A 28 1.74 -1.04 8.18
C ALA A 28 3.07 -0.26 8.18
N ARG A 29 3.61 -0.07 6.98
CA ARG A 29 4.76 0.79 6.73
C ARG A 29 4.27 2.20 6.46
N ILE A 30 4.76 3.15 7.25
CA ILE A 30 4.30 4.54 7.20
C ILE A 30 5.46 5.43 6.79
N SER A 31 5.23 6.27 5.78
CA SER A 31 6.16 7.32 5.37
C SER A 31 5.42 8.65 5.29
N ARG A 32 6.05 9.72 5.80
CA ARG A 32 5.44 11.05 5.85
C ARG A 32 6.30 12.06 5.10
N LYS A 33 5.67 12.85 4.24
CA LYS A 33 6.27 13.96 3.51
C LYS A 33 5.37 15.19 3.65
N GLY A 34 5.70 16.04 4.63
CA GLY A 34 4.87 17.20 4.97
C GLY A 34 3.51 16.79 5.52
N ARG A 35 2.44 17.24 4.85
CA ARG A 35 1.03 16.91 5.17
C ARG A 35 0.56 15.60 4.51
N VAL A 36 1.40 15.00 3.67
CA VAL A 36 1.06 13.75 2.98
C VAL A 36 1.67 12.58 3.75
N THR A 37 0.83 11.62 4.10
CA THR A 37 1.22 10.36 4.71
C THR A 37 0.89 9.23 3.76
N ARG A 38 1.88 8.40 3.43
CA ARG A 38 1.71 7.16 2.69
C ARG A 38 1.76 6.00 3.68
N ILE A 39 0.80 5.09 3.53
CA ILE A 39 0.62 3.92 4.37
C ILE A 39 0.56 2.72 3.43
N ASP A 40 1.61 1.91 3.45
CA ASP A 40 1.67 0.63 2.75
C ASP A 40 1.28 -0.47 3.74
N TYR A 41 0.32 -1.32 3.40
CA TYR A 41 -0.21 -2.35 4.29
C TYR A 41 -0.43 -3.68 3.55
N PRO A 42 -0.21 -4.82 4.22
CA PRO A 42 -0.50 -6.13 3.65
C PRO A 42 -2.01 -6.37 3.58
N MET A 43 -2.53 -6.61 2.39
CA MET A 43 -3.94 -6.90 2.09
C MET A 43 -4.47 -8.15 2.80
N GLN A 44 -3.59 -9.09 3.14
CA GLN A 44 -3.96 -10.30 3.87
C GLN A 44 -4.26 -10.03 5.35
N ALA A 45 -3.69 -8.96 5.92
CA ALA A 45 -3.86 -8.61 7.33
C ALA A 45 -4.96 -7.56 7.55
N TYR A 46 -5.17 -6.66 6.58
CA TYR A 46 -6.12 -5.55 6.73
C TYR A 46 -7.07 -5.43 5.54
N GLY A 47 -8.36 -5.47 5.85
CA GLY A 47 -9.41 -5.14 4.88
C GLY A 47 -9.45 -3.64 4.59
N ALA A 48 -10.00 -3.27 3.43
CA ALA A 48 -10.10 -1.87 3.03
C ALA A 48 -10.90 -1.03 4.04
N GLU A 49 -11.97 -1.58 4.62
CA GLU A 49 -12.78 -0.92 5.64
C GLU A 49 -11.99 -0.65 6.93
N THR A 50 -11.22 -1.63 7.40
CA THR A 50 -10.35 -1.50 8.58
C THR A 50 -9.33 -0.37 8.39
N VAL A 51 -8.72 -0.31 7.21
CA VAL A 51 -7.74 0.73 6.87
C VAL A 51 -8.41 2.10 6.82
N LEU A 52 -9.57 2.22 6.17
CA LEU A 52 -10.29 3.49 6.10
C LEU A 52 -10.73 3.99 7.49
N ASN A 53 -11.21 3.08 8.35
CA ASN A 53 -11.57 3.43 9.73
C ASN A 53 -10.36 3.88 10.54
N ALA A 54 -9.23 3.16 10.43
CA ALA A 54 -7.97 3.53 11.06
C ALA A 54 -7.50 4.92 10.62
N VAL A 55 -7.58 5.21 9.33
CA VAL A 55 -7.21 6.52 8.77
C VAL A 55 -8.14 7.62 9.28
N SER A 56 -9.46 7.41 9.29
CA SER A 56 -10.42 8.38 9.83
C SER A 56 -10.23 8.67 11.33
N GLN A 57 -9.77 7.69 12.12
CA GLN A 57 -9.49 7.91 13.54
C GLN A 57 -8.13 8.57 13.78
N ALA A 58 -7.14 8.28 12.93
CA ALA A 58 -5.78 8.75 13.12
C ALA A 58 -5.48 10.10 12.46
N PHE A 59 -6.29 10.54 11.50
CA PHE A 59 -6.03 11.74 10.70
C PHE A 59 -7.22 12.70 10.67
N ASP A 60 -6.92 13.99 10.67
CA ASP A 60 -7.79 15.00 10.10
C ASP A 60 -7.62 14.98 8.58
N ILE A 61 -8.53 14.29 7.89
CA ILE A 61 -8.38 14.01 6.46
C ILE A 61 -8.86 15.24 5.67
N GLU A 62 -7.97 15.77 4.83
CA GLU A 62 -8.33 16.74 3.79
C GLU A 62 -8.61 16.02 2.46
N ASP A 63 -7.81 15.00 2.14
CA ASP A 63 -7.94 14.17 0.94
C ASP A 63 -7.40 12.76 1.16
N ILE A 64 -7.96 11.77 0.46
CA ILE A 64 -7.52 10.38 0.52
C ILE A 64 -7.50 9.75 -0.87
N SER A 65 -6.39 9.11 -1.22
CA SER A 65 -6.23 8.38 -2.49
C SER A 65 -5.70 6.97 -2.25
N ILE A 66 -6.41 5.99 -2.81
CA ILE A 66 -6.01 4.58 -2.76
C ILE A 66 -5.19 4.30 -4.02
N GLN A 67 -3.92 3.93 -3.84
CA GLN A 67 -3.06 3.51 -4.93
C GLN A 67 -3.15 1.98 -5.05
N ALA A 68 -3.75 1.52 -6.15
CA ALA A 68 -3.60 0.13 -6.57
C ALA A 68 -2.12 -0.15 -6.89
N PRO A 69 -1.65 -1.41 -6.75
CA PRO A 69 -0.28 -1.74 -7.16
C PRO A 69 -0.06 -1.35 -8.62
N ASP A 70 1.06 -0.66 -8.87
CA ASP A 70 1.48 -0.20 -10.20
C ASP A 70 1.41 -1.35 -11.22
N ILE A 71 0.59 -1.17 -12.25
CA ILE A 71 0.43 -2.12 -13.36
C ILE A 71 1.80 -2.41 -13.99
N ASP A 72 2.70 -1.42 -14.08
CA ASP A 72 4.05 -1.58 -14.64
C ASP A 72 4.92 -2.62 -13.90
N THR A 73 4.71 -2.79 -12.59
CA THR A 73 5.41 -3.82 -11.82
C THR A 73 4.87 -5.22 -12.14
N VAL A 74 3.57 -5.33 -12.42
CA VAL A 74 2.92 -6.58 -12.82
C VAL A 74 3.33 -6.97 -14.23
N VAL A 75 3.34 -6.00 -15.16
CA VAL A 75 3.67 -6.18 -16.58
C VAL A 75 5.10 -6.64 -16.77
N SER A 76 6.08 -6.06 -16.05
CA SER A 76 7.50 -6.47 -16.15
C SER A 76 7.74 -7.94 -15.82
N HIS A 77 6.89 -8.56 -14.99
CA HIS A 77 7.01 -9.98 -14.63
C HIS A 77 6.28 -10.94 -15.57
N ILE A 78 5.24 -10.48 -16.28
CA ILE A 78 4.53 -11.29 -17.28
C ILE A 78 5.42 -11.47 -18.52
N PHE A 79 6.02 -10.37 -19.01
CA PHE A 79 6.87 -10.41 -20.21
C PHE A 79 8.29 -10.98 -19.97
N SER A 80 8.74 -11.08 -18.71
CA SER A 80 10.01 -11.77 -18.40
C SER A 80 9.91 -13.30 -18.49
N ARG A 81 8.70 -13.88 -18.43
CA ARG A 81 8.50 -15.34 -18.56
C ARG A 81 8.46 -15.83 -20.01
N GLU A 82 8.23 -14.95 -20.99
CA GLU A 82 8.24 -15.37 -22.40
C GLU A 82 9.64 -15.41 -23.02
N LYS A 83 10.64 -14.74 -22.42
CA LYS A 83 12.02 -14.77 -22.92
C LYS A 83 12.78 -16.07 -22.62
N GLU A 84 12.32 -16.88 -21.67
CA GLU A 84 12.91 -18.22 -21.41
C GLU A 84 12.29 -19.33 -22.28
N ALA A 85 11.17 -19.07 -22.96
CA ALA A 85 10.49 -20.05 -23.81
C ALA A 85 11.02 -20.11 -25.27
N TYR A 86 11.90 -19.18 -25.66
CA TYR A 86 12.51 -19.12 -27.00
C TYR A 86 14.05 -19.22 -26.97
N ALA A 87 14.63 -19.69 -25.87
CA ALA A 87 16.06 -19.95 -25.73
C ALA A 87 16.39 -21.46 -25.65
N LEU A 88 15.61 -22.30 -26.34
CA LEU A 88 15.87 -23.71 -26.58
C LEU A 88 15.85 -24.00 -28.08
#